data_AF-A0A8B5Y2K4-F1
#
_entry.id   AF-A0A8B5Y2K4-F1
#
_cell.length_a   1.000
_cell.length_b   1.000
_cell.length_c   1.000
_cell.angle_alpha   90.00
_cell.angle_beta   90.00
_cell.angle_gamma   90.00
#
_symmetry.space_group_name_H-M   'P 1'
#
loop_
_entity.id
_entity.type
_entity.pdbx_description
1 polymer ?
#
loop_
_entity_poly.entity_id
_entity_poly.type
_entity_poly.pdbx_seq_one_letter_code
_entity_poly.pdbx_strand_id
1 'polypeptide(L)'
;MNKKLKMIGLSMVMTLSMFLVDFGFGKNQALAETHAYDGKSPYYNSCASSAVTKDKKWIDSNSYVELKFSTVCKTAWAKVTVTRPAVYNHEADARIVRSTDGKAYTCASSGGNGVVNKGQTACYTPMVYDYDPRKAQAQGIHAIPNSDAYKKAVTIWY
;
A
#
# COMPACT_ATOMS: atom_id res chain seq x y z
N MET A 1 -68.14 8.47 -44.95
CA MET A 1 -69.42 8.26 -44.23
C MET A 1 -69.09 7.58 -42.90
N ASN A 2 -69.43 8.23 -41.77
CA ASN A 2 -69.07 7.83 -40.41
C ASN A 2 -69.75 6.52 -39.96
N LYS A 3 -69.06 5.71 -39.15
CA LYS A 3 -69.39 5.45 -37.71
C LYS A 3 -68.52 4.30 -37.17
N LYS A 4 -67.62 4.61 -36.22
CA LYS A 4 -67.64 4.22 -34.79
C LYS A 4 -67.31 2.73 -34.53
N LEU A 5 -66.61 2.30 -33.48
CA LEU A 5 -65.81 2.85 -32.36
C LEU A 5 -65.53 1.58 -31.50
N LYS A 6 -64.38 1.52 -30.80
CA LYS A 6 -64.04 0.64 -29.66
C LYS A 6 -63.33 -0.70 -29.95
N MET A 7 -62.03 -0.71 -29.63
CA MET A 7 -61.43 -1.61 -28.62
C MET A 7 -60.14 -0.92 -28.17
N ILE A 8 -60.20 -0.09 -27.11
CA ILE A 8 -59.87 -0.48 -25.72
C ILE A 8 -58.53 -1.20 -25.68
N GLY A 9 -57.48 -0.42 -25.42
CA GLY A 9 -56.22 -0.94 -24.93
C GLY A 9 -56.37 -1.40 -23.48
N LEU A 10 -55.58 -2.39 -23.10
CA LEU A 10 -55.01 -2.44 -21.77
C LEU A 10 -53.65 -3.11 -21.87
N SER A 11 -52.67 -2.24 -22.01
CA SER A 11 -51.25 -2.52 -21.90
C SER A 11 -50.92 -2.86 -20.43
N MET A 12 -50.12 -3.90 -20.25
CA MET A 12 -48.98 -3.90 -19.32
C MET A 12 -49.29 -3.62 -17.83
N VAL A 13 -49.75 -4.62 -17.08
CA VAL A 13 -49.55 -4.67 -15.62
C VAL A 13 -49.29 -6.13 -15.20
N MET A 14 -48.04 -6.57 -15.36
CA MET A 14 -47.55 -7.82 -14.77
C MET A 14 -46.85 -7.46 -13.46
N THR A 15 -47.63 -7.52 -12.38
CA THR A 15 -47.24 -7.89 -11.01
C THR A 15 -45.87 -7.41 -10.51
N LEU A 16 -45.89 -6.23 -9.89
CA LEU A 16 -44.92 -5.70 -8.95
C LEU A 16 -45.10 -6.38 -7.57
N SER A 17 -44.30 -7.41 -7.25
CA SER A 17 -44.16 -7.88 -5.85
C SER A 17 -43.04 -8.92 -5.69
N MET A 18 -41.79 -8.47 -5.61
CA MET A 18 -40.73 -9.16 -4.84
C MET A 18 -39.81 -8.08 -4.24
N PHE A 19 -40.26 -7.51 -3.12
CA PHE A 19 -39.38 -6.89 -2.14
C PHE A 19 -38.99 -8.00 -1.16
N LEU A 20 -37.73 -8.45 -1.18
CA LEU A 20 -37.04 -8.95 0.01
C LEU A 20 -35.51 -8.91 -0.21
N VAL A 21 -34.91 -7.87 0.38
CA VAL A 21 -33.57 -7.81 0.99
C VAL A 21 -32.36 -8.28 0.18
N ASP A 22 -31.79 -7.38 -0.62
CA ASP A 22 -30.34 -7.34 -0.85
C ASP A 22 -29.67 -6.28 0.05
N PHE A 23 -29.69 -6.52 1.37
CA PHE A 23 -28.64 -6.00 2.25
C PHE A 23 -27.40 -6.89 2.09
N GLY A 24 -26.84 -6.89 0.88
CA GLY A 24 -25.64 -7.64 0.53
C GLY A 24 -24.41 -6.75 0.62
N PHE A 25 -23.80 -6.70 1.81
CA PHE A 25 -22.43 -6.27 2.09
C PHE A 25 -21.69 -5.59 0.92
N GLY A 26 -21.79 -4.26 0.86
CA GLY A 26 -20.89 -3.46 0.06
C GLY A 26 -19.46 -3.82 0.42
N LYS A 27 -18.76 -4.49 -0.50
CA LYS A 27 -17.30 -4.48 -0.52
C LYS A 27 -16.92 -3.03 -0.77
N ASN A 28 -16.85 -2.22 0.28
CA ASN A 28 -16.22 -0.91 0.25
C ASN A 28 -14.74 -1.15 -0.03
N GLN A 29 -14.40 -1.42 -1.29
CA GLN A 29 -13.03 -1.27 -1.74
C GLN A 29 -12.77 0.23 -1.73
N ALA A 30 -12.18 0.71 -0.63
CA ALA A 30 -11.69 2.07 -0.57
C ALA A 30 -10.73 2.26 -1.75
N LEU A 31 -11.11 3.14 -2.68
CA LEU A 31 -10.23 3.47 -3.79
C LEU A 31 -8.97 4.12 -3.23
N ALA A 32 -7.81 3.76 -3.79
CA ALA A 32 -6.55 4.33 -3.38
C ALA A 32 -6.55 5.85 -3.62
N GLU A 33 -6.41 6.64 -2.56
CA GLU A 33 -6.32 8.09 -2.65
C GLU A 33 -5.06 8.47 -3.40
N THR A 34 -5.11 9.38 -4.37
CA THR A 34 -3.91 9.79 -5.11
C THR A 34 -3.39 11.11 -4.59
N HIS A 35 -2.24 11.07 -3.94
CA HIS A 35 -1.50 12.26 -3.49
C HIS A 35 -0.26 12.47 -4.36
N ALA A 36 0.17 13.73 -4.51
CA ALA A 36 1.23 14.11 -5.46
C ALA A 36 2.56 13.37 -5.27
N TYR A 37 2.88 12.99 -4.03
CA TYR A 37 4.11 12.30 -3.66
C TYR A 37 3.98 10.77 -3.57
N ASP A 38 2.77 10.22 -3.71
CA ASP A 38 2.57 8.76 -3.71
C ASP A 38 3.35 8.12 -4.86
N GLY A 39 4.08 7.04 -4.57
CA GLY A 39 4.86 6.31 -5.58
C GLY A 39 6.12 7.05 -6.04
N LYS A 40 6.49 8.17 -5.43
CA LYS A 40 7.75 8.87 -5.72
C LYS A 40 8.86 8.39 -4.79
N SER A 41 10.11 8.53 -5.26
CA SER A 41 11.29 8.26 -4.44
C SER A 41 11.35 9.20 -3.24
N PRO A 42 11.77 8.73 -2.05
CA PRO A 42 12.06 9.60 -0.91
C PRO A 42 13.04 10.74 -1.23
N TYR A 43 13.89 10.58 -2.25
CA TYR A 43 14.84 11.62 -2.67
C TYR A 43 14.25 12.59 -3.70
N TYR A 44 13.03 12.35 -4.19
CA TYR A 44 12.31 13.30 -5.03
C TYR A 44 12.03 14.58 -4.25
N ASN A 45 12.34 15.73 -4.86
CA ASN A 45 12.14 17.06 -4.27
C ASN A 45 12.70 17.19 -2.83
N SER A 46 13.81 16.48 -2.54
CA SER A 46 14.48 16.50 -1.24
C SER A 46 13.62 16.06 -0.04
N CYS A 47 12.57 15.26 -0.22
CA CYS A 47 11.72 14.81 0.89
C CYS A 47 12.51 14.10 2.01
N ALA A 48 13.53 13.33 1.65
CA ALA A 48 14.41 12.64 2.59
C ALA A 48 15.29 13.57 3.44
N SER A 49 15.45 14.84 3.08
CA SER A 49 16.28 15.79 3.84
C SER A 49 15.74 16.09 5.23
N SER A 50 14.43 15.95 5.43
CA SER A 50 13.74 16.12 6.71
C SER A 50 13.26 14.80 7.30
N ALA A 51 13.86 13.69 6.86
CA ALA A 51 13.48 12.36 7.29
C ALA A 51 13.78 12.13 8.77
N VAL A 52 12.79 11.65 9.51
CA VAL A 52 12.95 11.10 10.85
C VAL A 52 12.57 9.62 10.86
N THR A 53 13.19 8.83 11.75
CA THR A 53 12.75 7.45 12.01
C THR A 53 11.63 7.49 13.03
N LYS A 54 10.44 7.01 12.66
CA LYS A 54 9.27 6.92 13.54
C LYS A 54 9.25 5.63 14.36
N ASP A 55 9.71 4.53 13.76
CA ASP A 55 9.89 3.26 14.44
C ASP A 55 11.00 2.45 13.75
N LYS A 56 11.62 1.54 14.50
CA LYS A 56 12.65 0.61 14.03
C LYS A 56 12.41 -0.76 14.67
N LYS A 57 12.40 -1.81 13.84
CA LYS A 57 12.27 -3.19 14.31
C LYS A 57 13.34 -4.07 13.68
N TRP A 58 14.02 -4.83 14.52
CA TRP A 58 14.94 -5.87 14.07
C TRP A 58 14.14 -7.04 13.47
N ILE A 59 14.56 -7.48 12.30
CA ILE A 59 14.04 -8.67 11.61
C ILE A 59 14.79 -9.91 12.12
N ASP A 60 16.11 -9.76 12.31
CA ASP A 60 16.98 -10.72 12.98
C ASP A 60 18.22 -10.00 13.54
N SER A 61 19.31 -10.72 13.82
CA SER A 61 20.55 -10.15 14.37
C SER A 61 21.31 -9.23 13.41
N ASN A 62 21.04 -9.30 12.11
CA ASN A 62 21.81 -8.65 11.05
C ASN A 62 20.95 -7.76 10.15
N SER A 63 19.64 -7.65 10.37
CA SER A 63 18.80 -6.76 9.58
C SER A 63 17.65 -6.15 10.37
N TYR A 64 17.24 -4.96 9.96
CA TYR A 64 16.14 -4.23 10.57
C TYR A 64 15.38 -3.40 9.53
N VAL A 65 14.12 -3.13 9.83
CA VAL A 65 13.27 -2.21 9.06
C VAL A 65 13.00 -0.95 9.86
N GLU A 66 13.02 0.18 9.17
CA GLU A 66 12.69 1.50 9.70
C GLU A 66 11.46 2.06 8.98
N LEU A 67 10.54 2.63 9.76
CA LEU A 67 9.52 3.53 9.25
C LEU A 67 10.10 4.93 9.22
N LYS A 68 10.32 5.46 8.03
CA LYS A 68 10.84 6.81 7.81
C LYS A 68 9.69 7.75 7.48
N PHE A 69 9.81 9.01 7.89
CA PHE A 69 8.82 10.04 7.65
C PHE A 69 9.47 11.38 7.33
N SER A 70 9.04 12.05 6.27
CA SER A 70 9.43 13.41 5.90
C SER A 70 8.53 14.43 6.60
N THR A 71 9.11 15.29 7.45
CA THR A 71 8.32 16.34 8.10
C THR A 71 7.92 17.47 7.15
N VAL A 72 8.59 17.60 5.99
CA VAL A 72 8.27 18.60 4.96
C VAL A 72 7.26 18.06 3.95
N CYS A 73 7.51 16.90 3.34
CA CYS A 73 6.62 16.33 2.34
C CYS A 73 5.39 15.61 2.92
N LYS A 74 5.36 15.41 4.25
CA LYS A 74 4.32 14.69 4.98
C LYS A 74 4.09 13.30 4.39
N THR A 75 5.19 12.59 4.15
CA THR A 75 5.19 11.28 3.50
C THR A 75 6.01 10.29 4.30
N ALA A 76 5.63 9.02 4.24
CA ALA A 76 6.33 7.92 4.86
C ALA A 76 6.82 6.90 3.83
N TRP A 77 7.89 6.19 4.18
CA TRP A 77 8.41 5.06 3.41
C TRP A 77 9.09 4.06 4.33
N ALA A 78 9.20 2.82 3.87
CA ALA A 78 9.94 1.79 4.59
C ALA A 78 11.39 1.76 4.06
N LYS A 79 12.36 1.60 4.98
CA LYS A 79 13.75 1.30 4.63
C LYS A 79 14.18 0.06 5.38
N VAL A 80 14.65 -0.97 4.67
CA VAL A 80 15.32 -2.12 5.29
C VAL A 80 16.82 -1.95 5.17
N THR A 81 17.55 -2.32 6.21
CA THR A 81 19.02 -2.32 6.23
C THR A 81 19.51 -3.67 6.72
N VAL A 82 20.43 -4.27 5.96
CA VAL A 82 21.29 -5.38 6.35
C VAL A 82 22.61 -4.78 6.83
N THR A 83 23.09 -5.18 8.01
CA THR A 83 24.28 -4.60 8.68
C THR A 83 25.60 -4.96 7.99
N ARG A 84 25.54 -5.87 7.01
CA ARG A 84 26.64 -6.27 6.14
C ARG A 84 26.18 -6.22 4.68
N PRO A 85 27.11 -6.19 3.71
CA PRO A 85 26.76 -6.44 2.32
C PRO A 85 25.99 -7.76 2.18
N ALA A 86 24.91 -7.74 1.41
CA ALA A 86 24.15 -8.93 1.07
C ALA A 86 25.04 -9.92 0.30
N VAL A 87 24.90 -11.19 0.62
CA VAL A 87 25.66 -12.31 0.09
C VAL A 87 24.93 -13.00 -1.07
N TYR A 88 23.61 -12.87 -1.17
CA TYR A 88 22.80 -13.31 -2.31
C TYR A 88 21.88 -12.18 -2.82
N ASN A 89 21.33 -12.39 -4.02
CA ASN A 89 20.32 -11.48 -4.58
C ASN A 89 18.98 -11.67 -3.86
N HIS A 90 18.16 -10.63 -3.80
CA HIS A 90 16.88 -10.63 -3.08
C HIS A 90 17.00 -10.98 -1.58
N GLU A 91 18.08 -10.54 -0.93
CA GLU A 91 18.32 -10.89 0.49
C GLU A 91 17.34 -10.22 1.44
N ALA A 92 16.96 -8.98 1.16
CA ALA A 92 15.97 -8.26 1.94
C ALA A 92 15.08 -7.37 1.06
N ASP A 93 13.85 -7.16 1.53
CA ASP A 93 12.89 -6.24 0.92
C ASP A 93 12.09 -5.54 2.03
N ALA A 94 11.46 -4.43 1.67
CA ALA A 94 10.58 -3.68 2.55
C ALA A 94 9.26 -3.40 1.85
N ARG A 95 8.19 -3.26 2.63
CA ARG A 95 6.86 -2.85 2.19
C ARG A 95 6.34 -1.74 3.09
N ILE A 96 5.86 -0.66 2.47
CA ILE A 96 5.12 0.42 3.15
C ILE A 96 3.63 0.23 2.88
N VAL A 97 2.79 0.52 3.88
CA VAL A 97 1.33 0.44 3.78
C VAL A 97 0.71 1.67 4.40
N ARG A 98 -0.26 2.28 3.74
CA ARG A 98 -1.11 3.34 4.31
C ARG A 98 -2.41 2.77 4.86
N SER A 99 -2.82 3.24 6.03
CA SER A 99 -3.94 2.67 6.80
C SER A 99 -5.32 2.93 6.18
N THR A 100 -5.51 4.07 5.53
CA THR A 100 -6.84 4.54 5.09
C THR A 100 -7.36 3.82 3.85
N ASP A 101 -6.46 3.46 2.93
CA ASP A 101 -6.81 2.90 1.62
C ASP A 101 -5.99 1.64 1.27
N GLY A 102 -5.13 1.17 2.17
CA GLY A 102 -4.28 0.00 1.94
C GLY A 102 -3.23 0.21 0.85
N LYS A 103 -3.01 1.44 0.36
CA LYS A 103 -1.99 1.73 -0.65
C LYS A 103 -0.64 1.25 -0.16
N ALA A 104 0.06 0.50 -1.00
CA ALA A 104 1.30 -0.12 -0.62
C ALA A 104 2.30 -0.20 -1.75
N TYR A 105 3.57 -0.12 -1.37
CA TYR A 105 4.71 -0.25 -2.27
C TYR A 105 5.79 -1.13 -1.65
N THR A 106 6.57 -1.78 -2.49
CA THR A 106 7.78 -2.53 -2.12
C THR A 106 9.04 -1.79 -2.57
N CYS A 107 10.24 -2.25 -2.18
CA CYS A 107 11.47 -1.63 -2.69
C CYS A 107 11.60 -1.74 -4.23
N ALA A 108 11.03 -2.80 -4.81
CA ALA A 108 11.01 -3.02 -6.27
C ALA A 108 9.95 -2.21 -7.02
N SER A 109 9.03 -1.53 -6.33
CA SER A 109 8.04 -0.67 -6.97
C SER A 109 8.70 0.54 -7.63
N SER A 110 8.10 1.07 -8.71
CA SER A 110 8.56 2.31 -9.34
C SER A 110 8.62 3.44 -8.31
N GLY A 111 9.76 4.13 -8.21
CA GLY A 111 10.07 5.10 -7.16
C GLY A 111 10.92 4.54 -6.01
N GLY A 112 11.04 3.21 -5.86
CA GLY A 112 12.00 2.56 -4.97
C GLY A 112 13.38 2.43 -5.61
N ASN A 113 14.29 1.73 -4.93
CA ASN A 113 15.64 1.44 -5.45
C ASN A 113 15.92 -0.06 -5.70
N GLY A 114 14.88 -0.89 -5.78
CA GLY A 114 15.01 -2.34 -5.92
C GLY A 114 15.25 -3.03 -4.58
N VAL A 115 15.04 -4.35 -4.54
CA VAL A 115 15.36 -5.19 -3.37
C VAL A 115 16.85 -5.13 -3.04
N VAL A 116 17.24 -5.56 -1.83
CA VAL A 116 18.65 -5.69 -1.46
C VAL A 116 19.28 -6.86 -2.20
N ASN A 117 20.08 -6.55 -3.22
CA ASN A 117 20.84 -7.53 -3.98
C ASN A 117 22.28 -7.67 -3.47
N LYS A 118 22.99 -8.69 -3.98
CA LYS A 118 24.35 -8.99 -3.57
C LYS A 118 25.25 -7.74 -3.60
N GLY A 119 25.97 -7.50 -2.52
CA GLY A 119 26.84 -6.33 -2.33
C GLY A 119 26.14 -5.09 -1.79
N GLN A 120 24.80 -5.01 -1.82
CA GLN A 120 24.05 -3.89 -1.26
C GLN A 120 23.76 -4.11 0.24
N THR A 121 23.48 -3.04 0.96
CA THR A 121 23.17 -3.08 2.40
C THR A 121 21.78 -2.58 2.73
N ALA A 122 21.06 -1.95 1.81
CA ALA A 122 19.76 -1.37 2.12
C ALA A 122 18.90 -1.18 0.86
N CYS A 123 17.59 -1.20 1.07
CA CYS A 123 16.62 -0.72 0.10
C CYS A 123 15.55 0.15 0.77
N TYR A 124 14.85 0.93 -0.04
CA TYR A 124 13.74 1.77 0.36
C TYR A 124 12.56 1.64 -0.62
N THR A 125 11.37 1.78 -0.07
CA THR A 125 10.14 1.84 -0.86
C THR A 125 9.92 3.24 -1.41
N PRO A 126 9.09 3.39 -2.46
CA PRO A 126 8.42 4.66 -2.74
C PRO A 126 7.67 5.19 -1.51
N MET A 127 7.37 6.48 -1.55
CA MET A 127 6.62 7.17 -0.52
C MET A 127 5.11 6.91 -0.62
N VAL A 128 4.45 6.93 0.54
CA VAL A 128 3.01 7.16 0.68
C VAL A 128 2.80 8.47 1.45
N TYR A 129 1.78 9.23 1.08
CA TYR A 129 1.36 10.41 1.85
C TYR A 129 0.80 9.99 3.20
N ASP A 130 1.30 10.63 4.26
CA ASP A 130 1.14 10.21 5.66
C ASP A 130 0.86 11.44 6.54
N TYR A 131 -0.28 12.09 6.30
CA TYR A 131 -0.76 13.21 7.11
C TYR A 131 -2.15 12.90 7.65
N ASP A 132 -2.35 13.28 8.91
CA ASP A 132 -3.56 13.04 9.71
C ASP A 132 -4.85 13.19 8.87
N PRO A 133 -5.75 12.20 8.89
CA PRO A 133 -5.79 10.98 9.72
C PRO A 133 -5.01 9.76 9.17
N ARG A 134 -4.19 9.95 8.14
CA ARG A 134 -3.43 8.83 7.54
C ARG A 134 -2.30 8.41 8.46
N LYS A 135 -2.10 7.10 8.52
CA LYS A 135 -0.97 6.45 9.19
C LYS A 135 -0.29 5.52 8.21
N ALA A 136 0.99 5.30 8.41
CA ALA A 136 1.79 4.35 7.65
C ALA A 136 2.41 3.28 8.53
N GLN A 137 2.67 2.11 7.93
CA GLN A 137 3.37 1.01 8.58
C GLN A 137 4.43 0.44 7.63
N ALA A 138 5.65 0.32 8.14
CA ALA A 138 6.74 -0.37 7.48
C ALA A 138 6.79 -1.85 7.88
N GLN A 139 6.97 -2.71 6.89
CA GLN A 139 7.17 -4.15 7.02
C GLN A 139 8.49 -4.51 6.34
N GLY A 140 9.32 -5.31 6.99
CA GLY A 140 10.60 -5.75 6.43
C GLY A 140 10.68 -7.26 6.40
N ILE A 141 11.36 -7.79 5.39
CA ILE A 141 11.68 -9.21 5.27
C ILE A 141 13.17 -9.42 5.03
N HIS A 142 13.69 -10.55 5.53
CA HIS A 142 15.03 -11.04 5.28
C HIS A 142 14.94 -12.53 4.92
N ALA A 143 15.47 -12.92 3.77
CA ALA A 143 15.42 -14.29 3.30
C ALA A 143 16.24 -15.22 4.20
N ILE A 144 15.75 -16.45 4.38
CA ILE A 144 16.48 -17.51 5.07
C ILE A 144 17.31 -18.27 4.02
N PRO A 145 18.64 -18.42 4.20
CA PRO A 145 19.47 -19.13 3.23
C PRO A 145 18.94 -20.54 2.92
N ASN A 146 18.95 -20.92 1.64
CA ASN A 146 18.48 -22.23 1.16
C ASN A 146 17.01 -22.53 1.49
N SER A 147 16.16 -21.50 1.55
CA SER A 147 14.73 -21.63 1.83
C SER A 147 13.94 -20.57 1.06
N ASP A 148 12.69 -20.87 0.73
CA ASP A 148 11.72 -19.89 0.20
C ASP A 148 11.05 -19.08 1.33
N ALA A 149 11.44 -19.32 2.59
CA ALA A 149 10.90 -18.63 3.75
C ALA A 149 11.68 -17.35 4.09
N TYR A 150 11.01 -16.44 4.78
CA TYR A 150 11.56 -15.15 5.21
C TYR A 150 11.31 -14.93 6.70
N LYS A 151 12.28 -14.29 7.36
CA LYS A 151 12.03 -13.62 8.63
C LYS A 151 11.33 -12.30 8.37
N LYS A 152 10.45 -11.88 9.26
CA LYS A 152 9.63 -10.67 9.10
C LYS A 152 9.61 -9.85 10.38
N ALA A 153 9.66 -8.53 10.22
CA ALA A 153 9.32 -7.57 11.26
C ALA A 153 8.35 -6.51 10.74
N VAL A 154 7.56 -5.96 11.65
CA VAL A 154 6.54 -4.97 11.34
C VAL A 154 6.57 -3.87 12.40
N THR A 155 6.60 -2.62 11.95
CA THR A 155 6.55 -1.42 12.81
C THR A 155 5.13 -1.14 13.30
N ILE A 156 4.98 -0.28 14.30
CA ILE A 156 3.66 0.26 14.66
C ILE A 156 3.09 1.13 13.53
N TRP A 157 1.77 1.35 13.55
CA TRP A 157 1.16 2.38 12.72
C TRP A 157 1.52 3.77 13.28
N TYR A 158 2.20 4.57 12.47
CA TYR A 158 2.52 5.96 12.81
C TYR A 158 1.73 6.90 11.93
#